data_AF-A0A381N3A4-F1
#
_entry.id   AF-A0A381N3A4-F1
#
_cell.length_a   1.000
_cell.length_b   1.000
_cell.length_c   1.000
_cell.angle_alpha   90.00
_cell.angle_beta   90.00
_cell.angle_gamma   90.00
#
_symmetry.space_group_name_H-M   'P 1'
#
loop_
_entity.id
_entity.type
_entity.pdbx_description
1 polymer ?
#
loop_
_entity_poly.entity_id
_entity_poly.type
_entity_poly.pdbx_seq_one_letter_code
_entity_poly.pdbx_strand_id
1 'polypeptide(L)'
;MRKILLNIILLQCSVLYSDTTVVAFDAVHHYFGSMGNNRTVVDTIQFPDSNSEYSDIIMHLSLECPDGGCDPWDRKAKISVKHLGEWFEIGRYVTPYGVECGWDIDVTDYRSILKGEVALRSYIDTWVQPGWLVSIEFEFIAGTADHPFTSIRNVWNYDYVTYGDPTNPVNISTVTEYIPEDTEDAYLRITTTGHGQGNTDNAAEFSIKRHNILINGESTYFHNFWRDNCEFNQCSPQNGTWQYDRAGFCPGDKVTPQDFSILDYSLPGDTLQLNYILEDYFNECSPNNPSCVNGVTCSSCNYNNTGHTEPFYYIGSHLIFHTQSWHSNADTYFVIMGQDTSTGSLKIYLENYAPVYGIQFRLDLDEIEGVGLGEINFENGNGGRAEESGWTVGVNDSGFVIGLAQGTGSPIPAGEGLLTEIPWNSGNFPQLSGKVSIVDVLVSGYFGAEMSSETGDPFFIGPNLSTVESKRIPDTHTLYSAYPNPFNPTTRLRYELSNSEYISINIYDLNGKYVKSLVNSIQGAGYWTIVWDATNNLGQPVSAGMYIYTIQAGEFRQTRKMVLLK
;
A
#
# COMPACT_ATOMS: atom_id res chain seq x y z
N MET A 1 18.92 63.17 -5.70
CA MET A 1 18.16 62.01 -6.17
C MET A 1 18.26 60.90 -5.12
N ARG A 2 17.23 60.72 -4.29
CA ARG A 2 17.16 59.66 -3.27
C ARG A 2 16.62 58.40 -3.94
N LYS A 3 17.40 57.31 -3.95
CA LYS A 3 16.94 55.98 -4.35
C LYS A 3 16.02 55.43 -3.26
N ILE A 4 14.77 55.15 -3.63
CA ILE A 4 13.80 54.45 -2.79
C ILE A 4 14.07 52.95 -2.99
N LEU A 5 14.53 52.26 -1.95
CA LEU A 5 14.53 50.79 -1.92
C LEU A 5 13.09 50.33 -1.70
N LEU A 6 12.55 49.62 -2.69
CA LEU A 6 11.27 48.93 -2.59
C LEU A 6 11.55 47.54 -2.00
N ASN A 7 11.28 47.35 -0.71
CA ASN A 7 11.29 46.02 -0.09
C ASN A 7 10.03 45.28 -0.54
N ILE A 8 10.19 44.31 -1.43
CA ILE A 8 9.13 43.35 -1.78
C ILE A 8 9.12 42.30 -0.67
N ILE A 9 8.11 42.38 0.19
CA ILE A 9 7.80 41.33 1.17
C ILE A 9 7.08 40.23 0.38
N LEU A 10 7.75 39.11 0.15
CA LEU A 10 7.09 37.87 -0.27
C LEU A 10 6.26 37.37 0.91
N LEU A 11 4.94 37.56 0.84
CA LEU A 11 4.00 36.78 1.66
C LEU A 11 4.04 35.35 1.12
N GLN A 12 4.77 34.45 1.78
CA GLN A 12 4.47 33.03 1.67
C GLN A 12 3.10 32.82 2.33
N CYS A 13 2.08 32.61 1.51
CA CYS A 13 0.81 32.09 1.99
C CYS A 13 1.01 30.59 2.22
N SER A 14 1.45 30.22 3.42
CA SER A 14 1.31 28.83 3.88
C SER A 14 -0.18 28.63 4.17
N VAL A 15 -0.84 27.79 3.38
CA VAL A 15 -2.14 27.24 3.78
C VAL A 15 -1.87 26.47 5.06
N LEU A 16 -2.35 26.99 6.19
CA LEU A 16 -2.35 26.28 7.46
C LEU A 16 -3.54 25.34 7.42
N TYR A 17 -3.28 24.07 7.16
CA TYR A 17 -4.25 23.02 7.37
C TYR A 17 -4.39 22.79 8.88
N SER A 18 -5.61 22.55 9.34
CA SER A 18 -5.88 22.25 10.74
C SER A 18 -6.05 20.75 10.91
N ASP A 19 -5.67 20.25 12.08
CA ASP A 19 -5.97 18.89 12.47
C ASP A 19 -7.48 18.61 12.33
N THR A 20 -7.80 17.38 11.96
CA THR A 20 -9.18 16.94 11.75
C THR A 20 -9.46 15.70 12.59
N THR A 21 -10.51 15.73 13.39
CA THR A 21 -10.95 14.57 14.18
C THR A 21 -12.22 13.98 13.57
N VAL A 22 -12.20 12.66 13.33
CA VAL A 22 -13.35 11.88 12.88
C VAL A 22 -13.77 10.95 14.01
N VAL A 23 -14.92 11.20 14.62
CA VAL A 23 -15.53 10.30 15.61
C VAL A 23 -16.19 9.16 14.85
N ALA A 24 -15.60 7.97 14.93
CA ALA A 24 -16.07 6.80 14.20
C ALA A 24 -17.06 5.97 15.01
N PHE A 25 -16.78 5.74 16.29
CA PHE A 25 -17.70 5.09 17.24
C PHE A 25 -17.74 5.88 18.54
N ASP A 26 -18.94 6.03 19.11
CA ASP A 26 -19.17 6.65 20.40
C ASP A 26 -19.96 5.68 21.29
N ALA A 27 -19.26 5.11 22.27
CA ALA A 27 -19.77 4.16 23.26
C ALA A 27 -20.62 3.01 22.67
N VAL A 28 -20.19 2.43 21.54
CA VAL A 28 -20.93 1.32 20.90
C VAL A 28 -20.84 0.05 21.74
N HIS A 29 -21.97 -0.64 21.92
CA HIS A 29 -22.10 -1.69 22.93
C HIS A 29 -21.79 -3.10 22.39
N HIS A 30 -20.68 -3.71 22.82
CA HIS A 30 -20.33 -5.09 22.52
C HIS A 30 -20.76 -6.06 23.62
N TYR A 31 -21.59 -7.06 23.29
CA TYR A 31 -22.05 -8.07 24.26
C TYR A 31 -22.45 -9.40 23.60
N PHE A 32 -22.57 -10.45 24.42
CA PHE A 32 -23.17 -11.72 24.02
C PHE A 32 -24.01 -12.32 25.15
N GLY A 33 -25.23 -12.76 24.84
CA GLY A 33 -26.07 -13.46 25.81
C GLY A 33 -27.55 -13.23 25.57
N SER A 34 -28.29 -12.91 26.64
CA SER A 34 -29.75 -12.86 26.61
C SER A 34 -30.33 -11.80 25.68
N MET A 35 -29.61 -10.69 25.45
CA MET A 35 -30.00 -9.63 24.52
C MET A 35 -29.62 -9.92 23.06
N GLY A 36 -28.92 -11.02 22.79
CA GLY A 36 -28.42 -11.39 21.48
C GLY A 36 -26.90 -11.42 21.39
N ASN A 37 -26.40 -11.34 20.16
CA ASN A 37 -24.97 -11.35 19.83
C ASN A 37 -24.62 -10.04 19.13
N ASN A 38 -24.05 -9.09 19.87
CA ASN A 38 -23.56 -7.82 19.35
C ASN A 38 -22.04 -7.71 19.46
N ARG A 39 -21.33 -8.82 19.24
CA ARG A 39 -19.87 -8.89 19.37
C ARG A 39 -19.13 -8.13 18.27
N THR A 40 -19.80 -7.90 17.14
CA THR A 40 -19.30 -7.16 15.99
C THR A 40 -20.20 -5.96 15.75
N VAL A 41 -19.62 -4.77 15.66
CA VAL A 41 -20.31 -3.55 15.25
C VAL A 41 -19.66 -3.08 13.95
N VAL A 42 -20.47 -2.75 12.95
CA VAL A 42 -20.01 -2.23 11.66
C VAL A 42 -20.78 -0.96 11.35
N ASP A 43 -20.09 0.09 10.94
CA ASP A 43 -20.70 1.32 10.42
C ASP A 43 -19.86 1.89 9.28
N THR A 44 -20.46 2.77 8.48
CA THR A 44 -19.77 3.48 7.40
C THR A 44 -19.33 4.85 7.89
N ILE A 45 -18.03 5.07 7.90
CA ILE A 45 -17.38 6.29 8.40
C ILE A 45 -16.99 7.18 7.22
N GLN A 46 -17.19 8.48 7.37
CA GLN A 46 -16.75 9.49 6.41
C GLN A 46 -15.38 10.03 6.84
N PHE A 47 -14.33 9.59 6.15
CA PHE A 47 -12.99 10.14 6.27
C PHE A 47 -12.78 11.29 5.28
N PRO A 48 -11.71 12.11 5.44
CA PRO A 48 -11.33 13.07 4.40
C PRO A 48 -11.20 12.42 3.02
N ASP A 49 -11.60 13.12 1.97
CA ASP A 49 -11.51 12.60 0.58
C ASP A 49 -10.06 12.42 0.11
N SER A 50 -9.13 13.18 0.72
CA SER A 50 -7.69 13.11 0.48
C SER A 50 -6.94 13.19 1.80
N ASN A 51 -5.84 12.45 1.86
CA ASN A 51 -4.90 12.45 2.99
C ASN A 51 -3.56 13.14 2.68
N SER A 52 -3.47 13.87 1.56
CA SER A 52 -2.25 14.56 1.14
C SER A 52 -1.80 15.70 2.06
N GLU A 53 -2.70 16.18 2.92
CA GLU A 53 -2.51 17.35 3.79
C GLU A 53 -2.20 16.97 5.25
N TYR A 54 -2.11 15.67 5.54
CA TYR A 54 -1.87 15.14 6.88
C TYR A 54 -0.54 14.40 6.95
N SER A 55 0.26 14.69 7.98
CA SER A 55 1.50 13.96 8.25
C SER A 55 1.20 12.58 8.84
N ASP A 56 0.29 12.52 9.81
CA ASP A 56 0.03 11.35 10.63
C ASP A 56 -1.48 11.11 10.78
N ILE A 57 -1.86 9.86 11.02
CA ILE A 57 -3.23 9.45 11.35
C ILE A 57 -3.18 8.57 12.60
N ILE A 58 -3.75 9.08 13.69
CA ILE A 58 -3.78 8.38 14.99
C ILE A 58 -5.20 7.90 15.27
N MET A 59 -5.36 6.62 15.58
CA MET A 59 -6.62 6.04 16.05
C MET A 59 -6.62 5.99 17.57
N HIS A 60 -7.51 6.75 18.19
CA HIS A 60 -7.78 6.71 19.63
C HIS A 60 -8.89 5.69 19.90
N LEU A 61 -8.58 4.67 20.69
CA LEU A 61 -9.51 3.62 21.08
C LEU A 61 -9.73 3.68 22.59
N SER A 62 -10.98 3.65 23.06
CA SER A 62 -11.31 3.53 24.48
C SER A 62 -12.38 2.48 24.74
N LEU A 63 -12.29 1.89 25.94
CA LEU A 63 -13.19 0.89 26.51
C LEU A 63 -13.77 1.43 27.81
N GLU A 64 -15.09 1.47 27.88
CA GLU A 64 -15.85 1.84 29.07
C GLU A 64 -16.68 0.66 29.56
N CYS A 65 -16.97 0.64 30.85
CA CYS A 65 -17.78 -0.40 31.46
C CYS A 65 -19.26 0.02 31.43
N PRO A 66 -20.16 -0.76 30.79
CA PRO A 66 -21.58 -0.49 30.85
C PRO A 66 -22.13 -0.49 32.30
N ASP A 67 -23.37 -0.05 32.47
CA ASP A 67 -24.10 -0.19 33.73
C ASP A 67 -24.05 -1.65 34.23
N GLY A 68 -23.49 -1.84 35.44
CA GLY A 68 -23.30 -3.16 36.04
C GLY A 68 -21.89 -3.77 35.89
N GLY A 69 -20.96 -3.03 35.27
CA GLY A 69 -19.56 -3.44 35.09
C GLY A 69 -19.28 -3.89 33.66
N CYS A 70 -18.05 -4.33 33.39
CA CYS A 70 -17.61 -4.82 32.07
C CYS A 70 -17.35 -6.34 32.11
N ASP A 71 -17.09 -6.95 30.95
CA ASP A 71 -16.64 -8.34 30.86
C ASP A 71 -15.43 -8.55 31.79
N PRO A 72 -15.49 -9.46 32.77
CA PRO A 72 -14.40 -9.64 33.72
C PRO A 72 -13.20 -10.38 33.11
N TRP A 73 -13.30 -10.86 31.87
CA TRP A 73 -12.27 -11.61 31.18
C TRP A 73 -11.54 -10.77 30.15
N ASP A 74 -10.29 -11.14 29.90
CA ASP A 74 -9.47 -10.64 28.82
C ASP A 74 -9.89 -11.24 27.48
N ARG A 75 -10.49 -10.40 26.63
CA ARG A 75 -11.03 -10.79 25.33
C ARG A 75 -10.13 -10.26 24.24
N LYS A 76 -9.80 -11.14 23.29
CA LYS A 76 -9.24 -10.68 22.02
C LYS A 76 -10.23 -9.75 21.31
N ALA A 77 -9.68 -8.73 20.68
CA ALA A 77 -10.46 -7.74 19.95
C ALA A 77 -9.65 -7.17 18.78
N LYS A 78 -10.35 -6.74 17.73
CA LYS A 78 -9.73 -6.12 16.55
C LYS A 78 -10.60 -5.05 15.93
N ILE A 79 -9.94 -4.06 15.35
CA ILE A 79 -10.52 -3.00 14.53
C ILE A 79 -10.09 -3.25 13.08
N SER A 80 -11.04 -3.22 12.16
CA SER A 80 -10.77 -3.44 10.74
C SER A 80 -11.50 -2.44 9.87
N VAL A 81 -10.93 -2.08 8.72
CA VAL A 81 -11.61 -1.28 7.68
C VAL A 81 -11.82 -2.12 6.43
N LYS A 82 -12.90 -1.84 5.69
CA LYS A 82 -13.21 -2.55 4.46
C LYS A 82 -12.64 -1.81 3.26
N HIS A 83 -11.87 -2.51 2.44
CA HIS A 83 -11.33 -1.99 1.19
C HIS A 83 -11.28 -3.11 0.15
N LEU A 84 -11.71 -2.82 -1.10
CA LEU A 84 -11.74 -3.79 -2.21
C LEU A 84 -12.40 -5.14 -1.87
N GLY A 85 -13.47 -5.09 -1.07
CA GLY A 85 -14.22 -6.29 -0.66
C GLY A 85 -13.65 -7.03 0.54
N GLU A 86 -12.42 -6.71 0.97
CA GLU A 86 -11.72 -7.36 2.07
C GLU A 86 -11.67 -6.49 3.34
N TRP A 87 -11.39 -7.12 4.48
CA TRP A 87 -11.20 -6.42 5.76
C TRP A 87 -9.72 -6.37 6.12
N PHE A 88 -9.18 -5.16 6.25
CA PHE A 88 -7.81 -4.89 6.69
C PHE A 88 -7.79 -4.62 8.19
N GLU A 89 -6.95 -5.33 8.94
CA GLU A 89 -6.84 -5.16 10.40
C GLU A 89 -5.92 -3.99 10.75
N ILE A 90 -6.49 -2.85 11.12
CA ILE A 90 -5.73 -1.64 11.42
C ILE A 90 -5.34 -1.53 12.91
N GLY A 91 -5.92 -2.37 13.76
CA GLY A 91 -5.57 -2.42 15.18
C GLY A 91 -6.07 -3.69 15.86
N ARG A 92 -5.28 -4.20 16.80
CA ARG A 92 -5.63 -5.34 17.65
C ARG A 92 -5.33 -5.01 19.09
N TYR A 93 -6.17 -5.51 19.98
CA TYR A 93 -6.00 -5.35 21.42
C TYR A 93 -6.58 -6.53 22.16
N VAL A 94 -6.21 -6.67 23.43
CA VAL A 94 -6.85 -7.60 24.36
C VAL A 94 -7.46 -6.79 25.48
N THR A 95 -8.76 -6.96 25.73
CA THR A 95 -9.44 -6.20 26.78
C THR A 95 -8.80 -6.49 28.13
N PRO A 96 -8.78 -5.52 29.05
CA PRO A 96 -8.31 -5.76 30.41
C PRO A 96 -9.31 -6.63 31.18
N TYR A 97 -8.90 -7.16 32.33
CA TYR A 97 -9.80 -7.89 33.23
C TYR A 97 -10.72 -6.93 34.00
N GLY A 98 -11.87 -6.61 33.40
CA GLY A 98 -12.99 -5.95 34.08
C GLY A 98 -12.72 -4.52 34.56
N VAL A 99 -11.86 -3.78 33.86
CA VAL A 99 -11.58 -2.35 34.10
C VAL A 99 -11.61 -1.56 32.79
N GLU A 100 -11.83 -0.26 32.86
CA GLU A 100 -11.80 0.63 31.68
C GLU A 100 -10.36 0.87 31.21
N CYS A 101 -10.18 1.14 29.92
CA CYS A 101 -8.87 1.54 29.40
C CYS A 101 -8.94 2.15 27.99
N GLY A 102 -7.82 2.62 27.45
CA GLY A 102 -7.72 3.09 26.08
C GLY A 102 -6.28 3.13 25.56
N TRP A 103 -6.14 3.25 24.25
CA TRP A 103 -4.86 3.22 23.55
C TRP A 103 -4.89 4.11 22.31
N ASP A 104 -3.77 4.76 22.04
CA ASP A 104 -3.51 5.41 20.75
C ASP A 104 -2.77 4.42 19.84
N ILE A 105 -3.24 4.26 18.61
CA ILE A 105 -2.64 3.39 17.61
C ILE A 105 -2.31 4.24 16.39
N ASP A 106 -1.03 4.30 16.02
CA ASP A 106 -0.62 4.92 14.77
C ASP A 106 -1.10 4.06 13.60
N VAL A 107 -1.94 4.65 12.75
CA VAL A 107 -2.52 4.01 11.57
C VAL A 107 -2.16 4.76 10.29
N THR A 108 -1.07 5.53 10.31
CA THR A 108 -0.63 6.38 9.20
C THR A 108 -0.37 5.59 7.92
N ASP A 109 0.12 4.37 8.01
CA ASP A 109 0.36 3.50 6.83
C ASP A 109 -0.92 3.08 6.12
N TYR A 110 -2.07 3.16 6.79
CA TYR A 110 -3.38 2.85 6.22
C TYR A 110 -4.02 4.06 5.52
N ARG A 111 -3.30 5.18 5.37
CA ARG A 111 -3.78 6.41 4.72
C ARG A 111 -4.39 6.21 3.34
N SER A 112 -3.96 5.22 2.57
CA SER A 112 -4.49 4.98 1.22
C SER A 112 -5.89 4.38 1.24
N ILE A 113 -6.31 3.79 2.38
CA ILE A 113 -7.61 3.14 2.57
C ILE A 113 -8.47 3.83 3.65
N LEU A 114 -7.97 4.88 4.30
CA LEU A 114 -8.69 5.73 5.26
C LEU A 114 -9.12 7.06 4.61
N LYS A 115 -9.85 6.99 3.49
CA LYS A 115 -10.32 8.16 2.73
C LYS A 115 -11.73 7.94 2.19
N GLY A 116 -12.53 9.01 2.15
CA GLY A 116 -13.94 8.96 1.71
C GLY A 116 -14.80 8.04 2.58
N GLU A 117 -15.79 7.36 1.98
CA GLU A 117 -16.68 6.44 2.70
C GLU A 117 -16.00 5.08 2.94
N VAL A 118 -15.79 4.71 4.20
CA VAL A 118 -15.12 3.45 4.56
C VAL A 118 -15.93 2.72 5.62
N ALA A 119 -16.24 1.44 5.39
CA ALA A 119 -16.86 0.62 6.43
C ALA A 119 -15.81 0.25 7.50
N LEU A 120 -16.06 0.62 8.75
CA LEU A 120 -15.26 0.30 9.91
C LEU A 120 -15.95 -0.82 10.70
N ARG A 121 -15.17 -1.78 11.21
CA ARG A 121 -15.64 -2.88 12.04
C ARG A 121 -14.87 -2.92 13.35
N SER A 122 -15.60 -2.86 14.46
CA SER A 122 -15.10 -3.25 15.78
C SER A 122 -15.55 -4.68 16.09
N TYR A 123 -14.67 -5.48 16.67
CA TYR A 123 -14.98 -6.83 17.15
C TYR A 123 -14.36 -7.08 18.52
N ILE A 124 -15.13 -7.65 19.45
CA ILE A 124 -14.65 -8.19 20.72
C ILE A 124 -15.18 -9.61 20.90
N ASP A 125 -14.29 -10.55 21.23
CA ASP A 125 -14.65 -11.94 21.54
C ASP A 125 -15.28 -12.09 22.94
N THR A 126 -16.19 -11.20 23.33
CA THR A 126 -16.97 -11.30 24.57
C THR A 126 -18.03 -12.39 24.48
N TRP A 127 -18.25 -13.14 25.55
CA TRP A 127 -19.25 -14.20 25.65
C TRP A 127 -20.26 -13.92 26.78
N VAL A 128 -20.30 -12.68 27.27
CA VAL A 128 -21.09 -12.30 28.43
C VAL A 128 -21.83 -11.00 28.19
N GLN A 129 -22.74 -10.72 29.12
CA GLN A 129 -23.44 -9.46 29.27
C GLN A 129 -23.10 -8.92 30.69
N PRO A 130 -22.79 -7.62 30.85
CA PRO A 130 -23.01 -6.55 29.88
C PRO A 130 -21.92 -6.35 28.82
N GLY A 131 -20.72 -6.92 28.94
CA GLY A 131 -19.70 -6.79 27.89
C GLY A 131 -18.92 -5.47 27.97
N TRP A 132 -18.84 -4.70 26.87
CA TRP A 132 -18.01 -3.47 26.77
C TRP A 132 -18.70 -2.36 25.98
N LEU A 133 -18.46 -1.10 26.33
CA LEU A 133 -18.71 0.04 25.44
C LEU A 133 -17.38 0.42 24.77
N VAL A 134 -17.42 0.72 23.46
CA VAL A 134 -16.22 1.03 22.67
C VAL A 134 -16.39 2.39 22.00
N SER A 135 -15.41 3.27 22.15
CA SER A 135 -15.33 4.52 21.38
C SER A 135 -14.06 4.53 20.54
N ILE A 136 -14.17 5.02 19.30
CA ILE A 136 -13.07 5.11 18.34
C ILE A 136 -13.10 6.49 17.68
N GLU A 137 -11.99 7.20 17.74
CA GLU A 137 -11.78 8.46 17.05
C GLU A 137 -10.50 8.37 16.20
N PHE A 138 -10.48 9.07 15.07
CA PHE A 138 -9.29 9.21 14.23
C PHE A 138 -8.88 10.68 14.21
N GLU A 139 -7.65 10.95 14.64
CA GLU A 139 -7.01 12.26 14.55
C GLU A 139 -6.09 12.30 13.33
N PHE A 140 -6.43 13.16 12.37
CA PHE A 140 -5.63 13.46 11.18
C PHE A 140 -4.81 14.71 11.48
N ILE A 141 -3.51 14.55 11.67
CA ILE A 141 -2.60 15.62 12.09
C ILE A 141 -2.12 16.37 10.86
N ALA A 142 -2.37 17.68 10.80
CA ALA A 142 -2.02 18.49 9.64
C ALA A 142 -0.49 18.62 9.48
N GLY A 143 0.01 18.32 8.28
CA GLY A 143 1.44 18.34 8.04
C GLY A 143 1.85 17.70 6.72
N THR A 144 3.16 17.69 6.49
CA THR A 144 3.75 16.97 5.36
C THR A 144 4.08 15.56 5.80
N ALA A 145 3.50 14.56 5.14
CA ALA A 145 3.85 13.17 5.38
C ALA A 145 5.25 12.84 4.89
N ASP A 146 5.98 12.03 5.66
CA ASP A 146 7.26 11.46 5.23
C ASP A 146 7.06 10.53 4.01
N HIS A 147 5.96 9.78 4.02
CA HIS A 147 5.55 8.89 2.93
C HIS A 147 4.13 9.27 2.46
N PRO A 148 3.99 10.21 1.51
CA PRO A 148 2.68 10.68 1.05
C PRO A 148 1.93 9.63 0.21
N PHE A 149 2.66 8.75 -0.49
CA PHE A 149 2.10 7.65 -1.25
C PHE A 149 2.45 6.33 -0.57
N THR A 150 1.40 5.63 -0.14
CA THR A 150 1.50 4.31 0.46
C THR A 150 0.52 3.39 -0.24
N SER A 151 0.95 2.19 -0.60
CA SER A 151 0.04 1.10 -1.00
C SER A 151 0.13 -0.04 0.00
N ILE A 152 -1.00 -0.71 0.23
CA ILE A 152 -1.14 -1.77 1.22
C ILE A 152 -1.85 -2.99 0.64
N ARG A 153 -1.35 -4.17 1.02
CA ARG A 153 -1.83 -5.47 0.56
C ARG A 153 -2.11 -6.39 1.74
N ASN A 154 -3.23 -7.10 1.72
CA ASN A 154 -3.44 -8.22 2.65
C ASN A 154 -2.55 -9.40 2.27
N VAL A 155 -1.93 -10.05 3.26
CA VAL A 155 -1.07 -11.23 3.02
C VAL A 155 -1.66 -12.46 3.71
N TRP A 156 -1.66 -12.51 5.05
CA TRP A 156 -2.20 -13.62 5.84
C TRP A 156 -3.13 -13.11 6.94
N ASN A 157 -4.41 -13.45 6.84
CA ASN A 157 -5.44 -13.03 7.79
C ASN A 157 -6.21 -14.24 8.34
N TYR A 158 -5.53 -15.02 9.19
CA TYR A 158 -6.10 -16.21 9.83
C TYR A 158 -6.58 -15.91 11.25
N ASP A 159 -7.89 -16.02 11.45
CA ASP A 159 -8.51 -15.87 12.77
C ASP A 159 -8.40 -17.13 13.65
N TYR A 160 -7.94 -18.25 13.12
CA TYR A 160 -7.74 -19.45 13.93
C TYR A 160 -6.82 -20.46 13.21
N VAL A 161 -5.56 -20.56 13.63
CA VAL A 161 -4.61 -21.57 13.15
C VAL A 161 -4.30 -22.55 14.28
N THR A 162 -4.92 -23.73 14.26
CA THR A 162 -4.61 -24.82 15.21
C THR A 162 -3.12 -25.14 15.17
N TYR A 163 -2.50 -25.32 16.34
CA TYR A 163 -1.07 -25.51 16.48
C TYR A 163 -0.72 -26.78 17.26
N GLY A 164 0.13 -27.62 16.67
CA GLY A 164 0.62 -28.84 17.31
C GLY A 164 -0.26 -30.09 17.18
N ASP A 165 -1.25 -30.08 16.29
CA ASP A 165 -2.05 -31.27 15.97
C ASP A 165 -1.64 -31.87 14.61
N PRO A 166 -0.94 -33.03 14.57
CA PRO A 166 -0.52 -33.65 13.32
C PRO A 166 -1.68 -34.15 12.45
N THR A 167 -2.89 -34.31 13.00
CA THR A 167 -4.08 -34.69 12.23
C THR A 167 -4.70 -33.51 11.50
N ASN A 168 -4.35 -32.28 11.90
CA ASN A 168 -4.72 -31.03 11.28
C ASN A 168 -3.48 -30.16 11.06
N PRO A 169 -2.59 -30.52 10.13
CA PRO A 169 -1.34 -29.80 9.91
C PRO A 169 -1.61 -28.36 9.48
N VAL A 170 -0.79 -27.44 10.00
CA VAL A 170 -0.85 -26.01 9.67
C VAL A 170 -0.64 -25.82 8.17
N ASN A 171 -1.52 -25.03 7.54
CA ASN A 171 -1.42 -24.66 6.14
C ASN A 171 -1.56 -23.15 5.98
N ILE A 172 -0.43 -22.45 5.97
CA ILE A 172 -0.34 -21.02 5.68
C ILE A 172 0.11 -20.89 4.22
N SER A 173 -0.67 -20.16 3.41
CA SER A 173 -0.44 -20.06 1.97
C SER A 173 0.86 -19.32 1.64
N THR A 174 1.59 -19.75 0.62
CA THR A 174 2.64 -18.93 0.00
C THR A 174 2.00 -17.74 -0.69
N VAL A 175 2.56 -16.54 -0.51
CA VAL A 175 2.12 -15.32 -1.21
C VAL A 175 3.19 -14.89 -2.21
N THR A 176 2.77 -14.36 -3.35
CA THR A 176 3.67 -13.81 -4.37
C THR A 176 3.14 -12.46 -4.81
N GLU A 177 3.97 -11.43 -4.72
CA GLU A 177 3.59 -10.02 -4.91
C GLU A 177 4.65 -9.29 -5.72
N TYR A 178 4.25 -8.30 -6.50
CA TYR A 178 5.15 -7.37 -7.19
C TYR A 178 5.56 -6.21 -6.28
N ILE A 179 6.80 -5.75 -6.43
CA ILE A 179 7.29 -4.52 -5.79
C ILE A 179 7.31 -3.40 -6.84
N PRO A 180 6.52 -2.32 -6.70
CA PRO A 180 6.52 -1.18 -7.63
C PRO A 180 7.92 -0.61 -7.89
N GLU A 181 8.22 -0.18 -9.12
CA GLU A 181 9.58 0.23 -9.51
C GLU A 181 10.09 1.45 -8.74
N ASP A 182 9.19 2.30 -8.25
CA ASP A 182 9.49 3.54 -7.54
C ASP A 182 9.40 3.42 -6.01
N THR A 183 9.33 2.19 -5.49
CA THR A 183 9.30 1.90 -4.06
C THR A 183 10.56 2.43 -3.37
N GLU A 184 10.37 3.27 -2.35
CA GLU A 184 11.43 3.85 -1.53
C GLU A 184 11.67 3.04 -0.24
N ASP A 185 10.60 2.49 0.32
CA ASP A 185 10.63 1.59 1.48
C ASP A 185 9.51 0.55 1.38
N ALA A 186 9.76 -0.65 1.89
CA ALA A 186 8.78 -1.72 1.90
C ALA A 186 9.01 -2.71 3.03
N TYR A 187 7.94 -3.09 3.71
CA TYR A 187 8.00 -4.04 4.80
C TYR A 187 6.74 -4.91 4.89
N LEU A 188 6.95 -6.14 5.38
CA LEU A 188 5.90 -7.03 5.81
C LEU A 188 5.59 -6.73 7.28
N ARG A 189 4.38 -6.24 7.53
CA ARG A 189 3.83 -6.02 8.87
C ARG A 189 3.09 -7.26 9.34
N ILE A 190 3.45 -7.83 10.51
CA ILE A 190 2.78 -9.00 11.07
C ILE A 190 2.30 -8.75 12.50
N THR A 191 1.06 -9.11 12.76
CA THR A 191 0.40 -9.10 14.07
C THR A 191 0.00 -10.52 14.44
N THR A 192 0.81 -11.18 15.28
CA THR A 192 0.55 -12.56 15.73
C THR A 192 0.30 -12.61 17.24
N THR A 193 -0.73 -13.34 17.66
CA THR A 193 -0.97 -13.63 19.09
C THR A 193 -1.25 -15.12 19.28
N GLY A 194 -0.60 -15.76 20.25
CA GLY A 194 -0.82 -17.15 20.61
C GLY A 194 -1.88 -17.29 21.69
N HIS A 195 -2.75 -18.30 21.57
CA HIS A 195 -3.86 -18.54 22.48
C HIS A 195 -3.92 -20.02 22.88
N GLY A 196 -4.61 -20.28 23.98
CA GLY A 196 -4.73 -21.62 24.52
C GLY A 196 -3.74 -21.88 25.65
N GLN A 197 -4.16 -22.77 26.55
CA GLN A 197 -3.49 -23.09 27.80
C GLN A 197 -3.81 -24.53 28.23
N GLY A 198 -2.99 -25.07 29.12
CA GLY A 198 -3.10 -26.43 29.67
C GLY A 198 -2.48 -27.52 28.78
N ASN A 199 -1.71 -27.14 27.76
CA ASN A 199 -1.08 -28.04 26.80
C ASN A 199 0.41 -28.28 27.10
N THR A 200 1.08 -29.07 26.27
CA THR A 200 2.55 -29.18 26.27
C THR A 200 3.17 -27.78 26.16
N ASP A 201 4.12 -27.47 27.06
CA ASP A 201 4.75 -26.14 27.22
C ASP A 201 3.77 -24.99 27.50
N ASN A 202 2.52 -25.29 27.87
CA ASN A 202 1.43 -24.33 28.01
C ASN A 202 1.19 -23.48 26.75
N ALA A 203 1.41 -24.08 25.58
CA ALA A 203 1.17 -23.43 24.30
C ALA A 203 -0.34 -23.17 24.05
N ALA A 204 -0.69 -22.15 23.26
CA ALA A 204 0.20 -21.19 22.60
C ALA A 204 0.30 -19.84 23.32
N GLU A 205 -0.51 -19.60 24.35
CA GLU A 205 -0.56 -18.31 25.07
C GLU A 205 0.70 -18.06 25.90
N PHE A 206 1.16 -19.07 26.64
CA PHE A 206 2.25 -18.96 27.61
C PHE A 206 3.53 -19.67 27.16
N SER A 207 3.63 -19.99 25.87
CA SER A 207 4.81 -20.62 25.28
C SER A 207 5.52 -19.65 24.35
N ILE A 208 6.81 -19.42 24.61
CA ILE A 208 7.68 -18.69 23.67
C ILE A 208 7.87 -19.57 22.42
N LYS A 209 7.53 -19.03 21.25
CA LYS A 209 7.78 -19.64 19.94
C LYS A 209 8.36 -18.61 18.97
N ARG A 210 9.19 -19.06 18.03
CA ARG A 210 9.83 -18.23 17.01
C ARG A 210 9.53 -18.78 15.62
N HIS A 211 8.72 -18.05 14.86
CA HIS A 211 8.28 -18.48 13.53
C HIS A 211 9.24 -17.93 12.48
N ASN A 212 9.48 -18.70 11.41
CA ASN A 212 10.36 -18.27 10.32
C ASN A 212 9.56 -17.49 9.28
N ILE A 213 10.15 -16.40 8.80
CA ILE A 213 9.70 -15.71 7.60
C ILE A 213 10.74 -16.02 6.52
N LEU A 214 10.27 -16.56 5.40
CA LEU A 214 11.12 -16.79 4.23
C LEU A 214 10.75 -15.78 3.16
N ILE A 215 11.78 -15.19 2.55
CA ILE A 215 11.67 -14.31 1.38
C ILE A 215 12.40 -15.01 0.23
N ASN A 216 11.70 -15.23 -0.88
CA ASN A 216 12.22 -15.92 -2.07
C ASN A 216 12.80 -17.32 -1.76
N GLY A 217 12.21 -18.02 -0.78
CA GLY A 217 12.62 -19.35 -0.34
C GLY A 217 13.82 -19.38 0.62
N GLU A 218 14.43 -18.24 0.93
CA GLU A 218 15.51 -18.14 1.92
C GLU A 218 14.95 -17.74 3.28
N SER A 219 15.41 -18.39 4.36
CA SER A 219 15.02 -18.01 5.73
C SER A 219 15.70 -16.70 6.11
N THR A 220 14.92 -15.62 6.23
CA THR A 220 15.45 -14.26 6.41
C THR A 220 15.24 -13.73 7.83
N TYR A 221 14.02 -13.84 8.36
CA TYR A 221 13.68 -13.32 9.69
C TYR A 221 13.10 -14.39 10.61
N PHE A 222 13.26 -14.15 11.91
CA PHE A 222 12.52 -14.85 12.96
C PHE A 222 11.51 -13.88 13.57
N HIS A 223 10.23 -14.22 13.50
CA HIS A 223 9.18 -13.52 14.21
C HIS A 223 9.14 -14.02 15.66
N ASN A 224 9.70 -13.22 16.57
CA ASN A 224 9.61 -13.42 18.01
C ASN A 224 8.71 -12.34 18.63
N PHE A 225 7.49 -12.74 18.99
CA PHE A 225 6.44 -11.85 19.47
C PHE A 225 6.16 -12.03 20.97
N TRP A 226 7.06 -12.69 21.72
CA TRP A 226 6.90 -12.78 23.16
C TRP A 226 6.93 -11.41 23.83
N ARG A 227 5.96 -11.16 24.72
CA ARG A 227 5.90 -9.94 25.53
C ARG A 227 6.29 -10.26 26.95
N ASP A 228 7.38 -9.65 27.43
CA ASP A 228 7.98 -9.84 28.75
C ASP A 228 7.74 -8.66 29.72
N ASN A 229 6.71 -7.85 29.43
CA ASN A 229 6.46 -6.59 30.11
C ASN A 229 5.00 -6.41 30.56
N CYS A 230 4.23 -7.50 30.68
CA CYS A 230 2.79 -7.40 30.96
C CYS A 230 2.49 -6.83 32.35
N GLU A 231 3.40 -6.99 33.31
CA GLU A 231 3.28 -6.38 34.65
C GLU A 231 3.32 -4.84 34.67
N PHE A 232 3.81 -4.21 33.59
CA PHE A 232 3.92 -2.76 33.44
C PHE A 232 2.80 -2.14 32.59
N ASN A 233 1.76 -2.92 32.30
CA ASN A 233 0.65 -2.45 31.50
C ASN A 233 -0.04 -1.22 32.12
N GLN A 234 -0.31 -0.20 31.29
CA GLN A 234 -0.98 1.05 31.66
C GLN A 234 -2.39 0.87 32.22
N CYS A 235 -3.11 -0.20 31.87
CA CYS A 235 -4.45 -0.49 32.39
C CYS A 235 -4.43 -1.14 33.78
N SER A 236 -3.34 -0.96 34.53
CA SER A 236 -3.12 -1.53 35.87
C SER A 236 -3.76 -0.66 36.96
N PRO A 237 -4.24 -1.27 38.07
CA PRO A 237 -4.32 -2.70 38.34
C PRO A 237 -5.55 -3.38 37.69
N GLN A 238 -5.43 -4.67 37.38
CA GLN A 238 -6.55 -5.49 36.90
C GLN A 238 -6.77 -6.72 37.81
N ASN A 239 -7.95 -7.35 37.71
CA ASN A 239 -8.34 -8.46 38.59
C ASN A 239 -7.67 -9.81 38.25
N GLY A 240 -7.57 -10.15 36.96
CA GLY A 240 -7.12 -11.45 36.50
C GLY A 240 -5.62 -11.63 36.49
N THR A 241 -5.13 -12.54 35.65
CA THR A 241 -3.71 -12.92 35.61
C THR A 241 -2.89 -12.01 34.68
N TRP A 242 -3.22 -10.72 34.63
CA TRP A 242 -2.70 -9.74 33.66
C TRP A 242 -1.18 -9.54 33.70
N GLN A 243 -0.53 -9.87 34.82
CA GLN A 243 0.91 -9.68 35.02
C GLN A 243 1.78 -10.72 34.29
N TYR A 244 1.22 -11.87 33.89
CA TYR A 244 2.02 -12.89 33.22
C TYR A 244 2.31 -12.55 31.76
N ASP A 245 3.53 -12.84 31.37
CA ASP A 245 4.03 -12.69 30.02
C ASP A 245 3.40 -13.70 29.06
N ARG A 246 3.20 -13.26 27.81
CA ARG A 246 2.37 -13.97 26.82
C ARG A 246 2.92 -13.81 25.41
N ALA A 247 2.50 -14.71 24.54
CA ALA A 247 2.86 -14.72 23.14
C ALA A 247 2.05 -13.67 22.36
N GLY A 248 2.61 -12.46 22.23
CA GLY A 248 2.11 -11.42 21.31
C GLY A 248 1.20 -10.38 21.91
N PHE A 249 0.77 -10.54 23.16
CA PHE A 249 -0.18 -9.61 23.78
C PHE A 249 0.02 -9.54 25.29
N CYS A 250 -0.58 -8.53 25.90
CA CYS A 250 -0.81 -8.48 27.35
C CYS A 250 -2.30 -8.17 27.57
N PRO A 251 -2.97 -8.80 28.55
CA PRO A 251 -4.34 -8.45 28.89
C PRO A 251 -4.46 -6.98 29.25
N GLY A 252 -5.35 -6.25 28.57
CA GLY A 252 -5.47 -4.80 28.69
C GLY A 252 -4.44 -4.04 27.88
N ASP A 253 -3.93 -4.53 26.77
CA ASP A 253 -3.01 -3.75 25.94
C ASP A 253 -3.33 -3.86 24.46
N LYS A 254 -2.89 -2.86 23.69
CA LYS A 254 -2.80 -2.99 22.24
C LYS A 254 -1.73 -4.01 21.87
N VAL A 255 -1.93 -4.67 20.74
CA VAL A 255 -0.92 -5.52 20.12
C VAL A 255 -0.13 -4.67 19.14
N THR A 256 1.15 -4.48 19.43
CA THR A 256 2.06 -3.77 18.52
C THR A 256 2.51 -4.75 17.42
N PRO A 257 2.28 -4.44 16.14
CA PRO A 257 2.80 -5.25 15.05
C PRO A 257 4.34 -5.24 14.99
N GLN A 258 4.91 -6.21 14.29
CA GLN A 258 6.33 -6.23 13.94
C GLN A 258 6.49 -6.06 12.42
N ASP A 259 7.40 -5.18 12.03
CA ASP A 259 7.70 -4.87 10.63
C ASP A 259 9.04 -5.50 10.22
N PHE A 260 9.04 -6.16 9.05
CA PHE A 260 10.20 -6.86 8.50
C PHE A 260 10.52 -6.29 7.10
N SER A 261 11.71 -5.71 6.92
CA SER A 261 12.12 -5.09 5.66
C SER A 261 12.11 -6.08 4.50
N ILE A 262 11.53 -5.66 3.38
CA ILE A 262 11.54 -6.42 2.13
C ILE A 262 12.73 -6.02 1.26
N LEU A 263 13.08 -4.74 1.26
CA LEU A 263 14.13 -4.20 0.40
C LEU A 263 15.54 -4.68 0.79
N ASP A 264 15.68 -5.31 1.95
CA ASP A 264 16.90 -6.02 2.34
C ASP A 264 17.16 -7.28 1.48
N TYR A 265 16.11 -7.83 0.84
CA TYR A 265 16.13 -9.14 0.16
C TYR A 265 15.52 -9.16 -1.24
N SER A 266 14.89 -8.09 -1.69
CA SER A 266 14.29 -7.96 -3.03
C SER A 266 14.37 -6.52 -3.51
N LEU A 267 14.48 -6.30 -4.82
CA LEU A 267 14.59 -4.95 -5.38
C LEU A 267 13.24 -4.44 -5.88
N PRO A 268 13.01 -3.12 -5.88
CA PRO A 268 11.92 -2.52 -6.64
C PRO A 268 11.94 -3.00 -8.09
N GLY A 269 10.76 -3.35 -8.62
CA GLY A 269 10.59 -3.98 -9.94
C GLY A 269 10.68 -5.51 -9.96
N ASP A 270 11.05 -6.16 -8.85
CA ASP A 270 11.05 -7.63 -8.76
C ASP A 270 9.70 -8.18 -8.26
N THR A 271 9.52 -9.49 -8.44
CA THR A 271 8.48 -10.26 -7.73
C THR A 271 9.05 -10.91 -6.47
N LEU A 272 8.35 -10.72 -5.36
CA LEU A 272 8.61 -11.24 -4.03
C LEU A 272 7.80 -12.52 -3.81
N GLN A 273 8.39 -13.56 -3.21
CA GLN A 273 7.67 -14.69 -2.62
C GLN A 273 7.82 -14.70 -1.09
N LEU A 274 6.69 -14.81 -0.38
CA LEU A 274 6.62 -14.81 1.08
C LEU A 274 6.10 -16.14 1.62
N ASN A 275 6.76 -16.65 2.67
CA ASN A 275 6.26 -17.77 3.48
C ASN A 275 6.37 -17.46 4.97
N TYR A 276 5.37 -17.88 5.74
CA TYR A 276 5.39 -17.84 7.19
C TYR A 276 5.27 -19.24 7.76
N ILE A 277 6.36 -19.72 8.35
CA ILE A 277 6.51 -21.10 8.82
C ILE A 277 6.54 -21.09 10.34
N LEU A 278 5.51 -21.66 10.96
CA LEU A 278 5.45 -21.79 12.41
C LEU A 278 6.57 -22.71 12.91
N GLU A 279 7.05 -22.45 14.13
CA GLU A 279 8.03 -23.33 14.78
C GLU A 279 7.44 -24.73 14.94
N ASP A 280 8.21 -25.79 14.73
CA ASP A 280 7.73 -27.15 14.95
C ASP A 280 7.28 -27.34 16.41
N TYR A 281 6.11 -27.93 16.59
CA TYR A 281 5.54 -28.24 17.90
C TYR A 281 4.57 -29.41 17.79
N PHE A 282 4.51 -30.20 18.86
CA PHE A 282 3.58 -31.31 19.00
C PHE A 282 2.86 -31.19 20.34
N ASN A 283 1.53 -31.13 20.30
CA ASN A 283 0.71 -31.07 21.50
C ASN A 283 0.48 -32.49 22.04
N GLU A 284 1.26 -32.89 23.06
CA GLU A 284 1.10 -34.18 23.72
C GLU A 284 -0.22 -34.28 24.49
N CYS A 285 -0.89 -33.15 24.79
CA CYS A 285 -2.18 -33.11 25.47
C CYS A 285 -3.38 -33.08 24.50
N SER A 286 -3.16 -33.22 23.20
CA SER A 286 -4.24 -33.24 22.22
C SER A 286 -5.16 -34.45 22.41
N PRO A 287 -6.50 -34.30 22.23
CA PRO A 287 -7.42 -35.43 22.18
C PRO A 287 -7.14 -36.36 20.98
N ASN A 288 -6.41 -35.89 19.98
CA ASN A 288 -5.99 -36.68 18.82
C ASN A 288 -4.66 -37.42 19.04
N ASN A 289 -4.00 -37.24 20.20
CA ASN A 289 -2.84 -38.02 20.59
C ASN A 289 -3.27 -39.30 21.34
N PRO A 290 -3.06 -40.51 20.79
CA PRO A 290 -3.44 -41.76 21.46
C PRO A 290 -2.77 -41.94 22.84
N SER A 291 -1.55 -41.44 23.01
CA SER A 291 -0.86 -41.47 24.31
C SER A 291 -1.58 -40.63 25.36
N CYS A 292 -2.16 -39.49 24.95
CA CYS A 292 -2.99 -38.70 25.85
C CYS A 292 -4.25 -39.45 26.24
N VAL A 293 -5.00 -39.95 25.26
CA VAL A 293 -6.27 -40.66 25.50
C VAL A 293 -6.10 -41.88 26.41
N ASN A 294 -4.94 -42.55 26.34
CA ASN A 294 -4.58 -43.66 27.22
C ASN A 294 -4.06 -43.23 28.61
N GLY A 295 -4.06 -41.93 28.92
CA GLY A 295 -3.63 -41.35 30.19
C GLY A 295 -2.12 -41.33 30.40
N VAL A 296 -1.32 -41.39 29.32
CA VAL A 296 0.15 -41.49 29.41
C VAL A 296 0.80 -40.11 29.48
N THR A 297 0.35 -39.13 28.68
CA THR A 297 1.03 -37.84 28.55
C THR A 297 0.45 -36.74 29.43
N CYS A 298 -0.88 -36.58 29.48
CA CYS A 298 -1.52 -35.48 30.21
C CYS A 298 -2.68 -35.95 31.08
N SER A 299 -2.99 -35.18 32.13
CA SER A 299 -4.07 -35.48 33.09
C SER A 299 -5.48 -35.29 32.51
N SER A 300 -5.60 -34.42 31.50
CA SER A 300 -6.79 -34.20 30.70
C SER A 300 -6.38 -34.04 29.25
N CYS A 301 -7.14 -34.63 28.34
CA CYS A 301 -6.93 -34.52 26.88
C CYS A 301 -8.09 -33.77 26.20
N ASN A 302 -9.21 -33.61 26.92
CA ASN A 302 -10.38 -32.95 26.36
C ASN A 302 -10.21 -31.44 26.51
N TYR A 303 -10.32 -30.73 25.39
CA TYR A 303 -10.49 -29.28 25.42
C TYR A 303 -11.89 -28.96 25.95
N ASN A 304 -11.95 -28.18 27.02
CA ASN A 304 -13.19 -28.00 27.78
C ASN A 304 -13.39 -26.56 28.28
N ASN A 305 -12.55 -25.62 27.88
CA ASN A 305 -12.61 -24.21 28.26
C ASN A 305 -12.48 -23.96 29.79
N THR A 306 -12.00 -24.93 30.57
CA THR A 306 -11.75 -24.77 32.03
C THR A 306 -10.26 -24.74 32.36
N GLY A 307 -9.43 -24.17 31.47
CA GLY A 307 -7.97 -24.17 31.59
C GLY A 307 -7.26 -25.22 30.75
N HIS A 308 -7.99 -26.05 30.00
CA HIS A 308 -7.44 -26.88 28.93
C HIS A 308 -8.15 -26.55 27.62
N THR A 309 -7.43 -25.90 26.71
CA THR A 309 -7.94 -25.27 25.47
C THR A 309 -6.93 -25.52 24.37
N GLU A 310 -7.38 -25.81 23.15
CA GLU A 310 -6.48 -26.08 22.03
C GLU A 310 -5.45 -24.96 21.84
N PRO A 311 -4.15 -25.25 21.55
CA PRO A 311 -3.18 -24.24 21.14
C PRO A 311 -3.51 -23.72 19.74
N PHE A 312 -3.51 -22.40 19.56
CA PHE A 312 -3.72 -21.82 18.24
C PHE A 312 -3.20 -20.39 18.12
N TYR A 313 -3.07 -19.89 16.90
CA TYR A 313 -2.63 -18.52 16.60
C TYR A 313 -3.71 -17.71 15.86
N TYR A 314 -3.75 -16.41 16.15
CA TYR A 314 -4.31 -15.39 15.26
C TYR A 314 -3.16 -14.72 14.53
N ILE A 315 -3.27 -14.62 13.22
CA ILE A 315 -2.25 -14.04 12.34
C ILE A 315 -2.95 -13.01 11.46
N GLY A 316 -2.56 -11.75 11.57
CA GLY A 316 -2.88 -10.71 10.61
C GLY A 316 -1.59 -10.18 10.00
N SER A 317 -1.56 -9.93 8.70
CA SER A 317 -0.37 -9.33 8.07
C SER A 317 -0.69 -8.54 6.82
N HIS A 318 0.11 -7.50 6.61
CA HIS A 318 0.04 -6.62 5.47
C HIS A 318 1.41 -6.43 4.85
N LEU A 319 1.47 -6.29 3.53
CA LEU A 319 2.64 -5.78 2.84
C LEU A 319 2.40 -4.29 2.58
N ILE A 320 3.33 -3.44 3.02
CA ILE A 320 3.22 -1.99 2.91
C ILE A 320 4.38 -1.50 2.04
N PHE A 321 4.04 -0.68 1.05
CA PHE A 321 5.01 -0.02 0.17
C PHE A 321 4.86 1.49 0.30
N HIS A 322 5.97 2.18 0.54
CA HIS A 322 6.08 3.63 0.41
C HIS A 322 6.73 3.94 -0.93
N THR A 323 6.06 4.75 -1.77
CA THR A 323 6.40 4.96 -3.18
C THR A 323 6.59 6.44 -3.50
N GLN A 324 7.28 6.75 -4.62
CA GLN A 324 7.45 8.13 -5.08
C GLN A 324 6.20 8.70 -5.76
N SER A 325 5.34 7.83 -6.27
CA SER A 325 4.11 8.16 -6.96
C SER A 325 2.95 7.29 -6.48
N TRP A 326 1.73 7.66 -6.88
CA TRP A 326 0.54 6.92 -6.47
C TRP A 326 0.50 5.55 -7.14
N HIS A 327 0.18 4.53 -6.35
CA HIS A 327 -0.08 3.16 -6.78
C HIS A 327 -1.40 2.66 -6.18
N SER A 328 -2.07 1.76 -6.90
CA SER A 328 -3.31 1.15 -6.43
C SER A 328 -3.05 0.14 -5.31
N ASN A 329 -4.02 -0.03 -4.41
CA ASN A 329 -4.04 -1.13 -3.45
C ASN A 329 -4.61 -2.43 -4.08
N ALA A 330 -5.24 -2.34 -5.25
CA ALA A 330 -5.86 -3.47 -5.94
C ALA A 330 -4.85 -4.37 -6.63
N ASP A 331 -5.22 -5.62 -6.86
CA ASP A 331 -4.39 -6.59 -7.59
C ASP A 331 -4.05 -6.09 -9.00
N THR A 332 -4.95 -5.32 -9.60
CA THR A 332 -4.73 -4.66 -10.88
C THR A 332 -5.24 -3.22 -10.91
N TYR A 333 -4.57 -2.39 -11.71
CA TYR A 333 -4.99 -1.02 -11.98
C TYR A 333 -4.87 -0.71 -13.47
N PHE A 334 -5.95 -0.15 -14.04
CA PHE A 334 -6.01 0.22 -15.45
C PHE A 334 -6.21 1.72 -15.62
N VAL A 335 -5.45 2.34 -16.50
CA VAL A 335 -5.64 3.76 -16.83
C VAL A 335 -5.31 4.03 -18.29
N ILE A 336 -6.00 5.01 -18.87
CA ILE A 336 -5.67 5.56 -20.19
C ILE A 336 -4.62 6.65 -19.97
N MET A 337 -3.36 6.37 -20.27
CA MET A 337 -2.25 7.31 -20.04
C MET A 337 -2.20 8.44 -21.05
N GLY A 338 -2.90 8.29 -22.16
CA GLY A 338 -2.97 9.29 -23.20
C GLY A 338 -3.34 8.71 -24.55
N GLN A 339 -3.23 9.55 -25.57
CA GLN A 339 -3.41 9.19 -26.95
C GLN A 339 -2.10 9.35 -27.71
N ASP A 340 -1.75 8.39 -28.56
CA ASP A 340 -0.61 8.56 -29.46
C ASP A 340 -0.90 9.67 -30.47
N THR A 341 0.00 10.65 -30.57
CA THR A 341 -0.21 11.83 -31.40
C THR A 341 -0.08 11.56 -32.90
N SER A 342 0.48 10.42 -33.29
CA SER A 342 0.69 10.03 -34.68
C SER A 342 -0.39 9.08 -35.19
N THR A 343 -0.82 8.12 -34.37
CA THR A 343 -1.82 7.11 -34.75
C THR A 343 -3.20 7.40 -34.21
N GLY A 344 -3.32 8.24 -33.17
CA GLY A 344 -4.57 8.42 -32.44
C GLY A 344 -4.91 7.29 -31.49
N SER A 345 -4.05 6.28 -31.30
CA SER A 345 -4.37 5.13 -30.43
C SER A 345 -4.43 5.51 -28.95
N LEU A 346 -5.40 4.96 -28.21
CA LEU A 346 -5.46 5.07 -26.75
C LEU A 346 -4.39 4.16 -26.12
N LYS A 347 -3.58 4.71 -25.21
CA LYS A 347 -2.53 3.97 -24.49
C LYS A 347 -3.08 3.44 -23.18
N ILE A 348 -3.36 2.13 -23.13
CA ILE A 348 -3.86 1.47 -21.94
C ILE A 348 -2.67 1.00 -21.10
N TYR A 349 -2.60 1.45 -19.86
CA TYR A 349 -1.58 1.06 -18.89
C TYR A 349 -2.15 0.06 -17.90
N LEU A 350 -1.31 -0.87 -17.45
CA LEU A 350 -1.63 -1.88 -16.46
C LEU A 350 -0.54 -1.92 -15.40
N GLU A 351 -0.95 -1.83 -14.14
CA GLU A 351 -0.20 -2.32 -12.98
C GLU A 351 -0.86 -3.62 -12.52
N ASN A 352 -0.08 -4.67 -12.28
CA ASN A 352 -0.60 -5.90 -11.71
C ASN A 352 0.38 -6.53 -10.73
N TYR A 353 -0.11 -6.83 -9.53
CA TYR A 353 0.71 -7.32 -8.43
C TYR A 353 0.86 -8.84 -8.40
N ALA A 354 -0.01 -9.54 -9.12
CA ALA A 354 0.09 -10.96 -9.40
C ALA A 354 -0.07 -11.24 -10.90
N PRO A 355 0.37 -12.41 -11.41
CA PRO A 355 0.20 -12.76 -12.81
C PRO A 355 -1.27 -12.81 -13.24
N VAL A 356 -1.58 -12.18 -14.36
CA VAL A 356 -2.94 -12.06 -14.92
C VAL A 356 -3.15 -13.08 -16.03
N TYR A 357 -4.26 -13.82 -15.99
CA TYR A 357 -4.62 -14.91 -16.92
C TYR A 357 -5.80 -14.59 -17.85
N GLY A 358 -6.54 -13.51 -17.57
CA GLY A 358 -7.58 -12.98 -18.44
C GLY A 358 -7.98 -11.57 -18.03
N ILE A 359 -8.33 -10.74 -19.02
CA ILE A 359 -8.76 -9.35 -18.80
C ILE A 359 -10.02 -9.08 -19.62
N GLN A 360 -10.96 -8.38 -19.01
CA GLN A 360 -12.11 -7.78 -19.67
C GLN A 360 -12.34 -6.39 -19.10
N PHE A 361 -12.69 -5.42 -19.95
CA PHE A 361 -13.21 -4.12 -19.53
C PHE A 361 -13.99 -3.48 -20.67
N ARG A 362 -14.60 -2.33 -20.43
CA ARG A 362 -15.27 -1.52 -21.45
C ARG A 362 -14.66 -0.11 -21.47
N LEU A 363 -14.36 0.36 -22.68
CA LEU A 363 -14.09 1.77 -22.97
C LEU A 363 -15.43 2.49 -23.06
N ASP A 364 -15.73 3.28 -22.04
CA ASP A 364 -16.98 4.02 -21.95
C ASP A 364 -16.86 5.38 -22.61
N LEU A 365 -17.76 5.65 -23.54
CA LEU A 365 -17.82 6.89 -24.33
C LEU A 365 -19.06 7.71 -24.02
N ASP A 366 -19.83 7.35 -23.00
CA ASP A 366 -21.12 7.99 -22.67
C ASP A 366 -20.98 9.48 -22.33
N GLU A 367 -19.80 9.89 -21.84
CA GLU A 367 -19.45 11.29 -21.56
C GLU A 367 -18.81 12.02 -22.76
N ILE A 368 -18.81 11.44 -23.96
CA ILE A 368 -18.35 12.13 -25.18
C ILE A 368 -19.53 12.77 -25.91
N GLU A 369 -19.36 14.05 -26.22
CA GLU A 369 -20.26 14.85 -27.03
C GLU A 369 -19.61 15.19 -28.38
N GLY A 370 -20.42 15.30 -29.43
CA GLY A 370 -19.97 15.76 -30.74
C GLY A 370 -20.70 15.10 -31.91
N VAL A 371 -20.30 15.46 -33.13
CA VAL A 371 -20.87 14.92 -34.36
C VAL A 371 -20.07 13.69 -34.79
N GLY A 372 -20.76 12.58 -35.10
CA GLY A 372 -20.14 11.35 -35.58
C GLY A 372 -19.88 10.27 -34.51
N LEU A 373 -20.43 10.41 -33.30
CA LEU A 373 -20.29 9.43 -32.21
C LEU A 373 -20.67 8.00 -32.64
N GLY A 374 -21.76 7.85 -33.41
CA GLY A 374 -22.21 6.54 -33.90
C GLY A 374 -21.34 5.94 -35.01
N GLU A 375 -20.34 6.67 -35.49
CA GLU A 375 -19.36 6.23 -36.48
C GLU A 375 -17.98 5.95 -35.86
N ILE A 376 -17.86 6.10 -34.53
CA ILE A 376 -16.64 5.73 -33.81
C ILE A 376 -16.45 4.22 -33.92
N ASN A 377 -15.26 3.80 -34.30
CA ASN A 377 -14.87 2.40 -34.30
C ASN A 377 -13.51 2.21 -33.63
N PHE A 378 -13.35 1.03 -33.05
CA PHE A 378 -12.10 0.58 -32.45
C PHE A 378 -11.47 -0.51 -33.31
N GLU A 379 -10.16 -0.61 -33.26
CA GLU A 379 -9.41 -1.75 -33.76
C GLU A 379 -8.83 -2.55 -32.58
N ASN A 380 -8.38 -3.77 -32.86
CA ASN A 380 -7.74 -4.60 -31.84
C ASN A 380 -6.49 -3.94 -31.28
N GLY A 381 -6.26 -4.14 -29.99
CA GLY A 381 -5.08 -3.65 -29.30
C GLY A 381 -3.81 -4.33 -29.84
N ASN A 382 -2.74 -3.55 -29.94
CA ASN A 382 -1.41 -4.01 -30.35
C ASN A 382 -0.31 -3.45 -29.44
N GLY A 383 0.87 -4.08 -29.45
CA GLY A 383 2.02 -3.68 -28.65
C GLY A 383 1.87 -3.91 -27.15
N GLY A 384 2.87 -3.43 -26.42
CA GLY A 384 2.93 -3.47 -24.96
C GLY A 384 3.06 -4.88 -24.38
N ARG A 385 2.86 -4.95 -23.07
CA ARG A 385 3.02 -6.17 -22.26
C ARG A 385 2.09 -7.30 -22.70
N ALA A 386 0.92 -6.98 -23.28
CA ALA A 386 0.02 -7.99 -23.83
C ALA A 386 0.69 -8.74 -24.99
N GLU A 387 1.16 -8.02 -26.02
CA GLU A 387 1.80 -8.66 -27.18
C GLU A 387 3.11 -9.37 -26.79
N GLU A 388 3.91 -8.77 -25.91
CA GLU A 388 5.14 -9.37 -25.37
C GLU A 388 4.88 -10.71 -24.66
N SER A 389 3.72 -10.85 -24.02
CA SER A 389 3.27 -12.07 -23.34
C SER A 389 2.54 -13.06 -24.26
N GLY A 390 2.40 -12.73 -25.56
CA GLY A 390 1.68 -13.55 -26.54
C GLY A 390 0.16 -13.48 -26.42
N TRP A 391 -0.37 -12.36 -25.91
CA TRP A 391 -1.79 -12.11 -25.79
C TRP A 391 -2.36 -11.42 -27.02
N THR A 392 -3.65 -11.64 -27.24
CA THR A 392 -4.45 -10.83 -28.15
C THR A 392 -5.44 -10.00 -27.36
N VAL A 393 -5.51 -8.71 -27.68
CA VAL A 393 -6.51 -7.79 -27.14
C VAL A 393 -7.53 -7.48 -28.22
N GLY A 394 -8.69 -8.11 -28.13
CA GLY A 394 -9.82 -7.86 -29.02
C GLY A 394 -10.68 -6.72 -28.52
N VAL A 395 -11.12 -5.84 -29.42
CA VAL A 395 -12.06 -4.76 -29.12
C VAL A 395 -13.22 -4.80 -30.10
N ASN A 396 -14.45 -4.58 -29.64
CA ASN A 396 -15.61 -4.46 -30.52
C ASN A 396 -16.08 -2.99 -30.63
N ASP A 397 -17.08 -2.76 -31.48
CA ASP A 397 -17.63 -1.41 -31.73
C ASP A 397 -18.31 -0.79 -30.49
N SER A 398 -18.69 -1.58 -29.48
CA SER A 398 -19.24 -1.05 -28.22
C SER A 398 -18.16 -0.69 -27.20
N GLY A 399 -16.88 -0.71 -27.59
CA GLY A 399 -15.74 -0.46 -26.70
C GLY A 399 -15.46 -1.61 -25.73
N PHE A 400 -16.09 -2.77 -25.90
CA PHE A 400 -15.85 -3.92 -25.04
C PHE A 400 -14.54 -4.61 -25.43
N VAL A 401 -13.66 -4.78 -24.44
CA VAL A 401 -12.31 -5.27 -24.60
C VAL A 401 -12.17 -6.63 -23.92
N ILE A 402 -11.56 -7.60 -24.62
CA ILE A 402 -11.12 -8.89 -24.06
C ILE A 402 -9.64 -9.09 -24.37
N GLY A 403 -8.84 -9.35 -23.34
CA GLY A 403 -7.44 -9.78 -23.44
C GLY A 403 -7.28 -11.22 -22.98
N LEU A 404 -6.72 -12.08 -23.85
CA LEU A 404 -6.41 -13.48 -23.52
C LEU A 404 -5.12 -13.95 -24.19
N ALA A 405 -4.43 -14.89 -23.54
CA ALA A 405 -3.28 -15.60 -24.10
C ALA A 405 -3.71 -16.49 -25.29
N GLN A 406 -3.20 -16.25 -26.49
CA GLN A 406 -3.52 -17.09 -27.64
C GLN A 406 -2.55 -18.26 -27.76
N GLY A 407 -3.02 -19.48 -27.49
CA GLY A 407 -2.29 -20.72 -27.73
C GLY A 407 -1.11 -21.01 -26.79
N THR A 408 -0.67 -20.04 -25.98
CA THR A 408 0.39 -20.22 -24.99
C THR A 408 -0.16 -20.60 -23.61
N GLY A 409 -1.28 -19.99 -23.21
CA GLY A 409 -1.79 -20.07 -21.84
C GLY A 409 -0.91 -19.34 -20.80
N SER A 410 0.11 -18.60 -21.26
CA SER A 410 1.02 -17.85 -20.40
C SER A 410 0.32 -16.62 -19.84
N PRO A 411 0.47 -16.30 -18.55
CA PRO A 411 -0.08 -15.07 -17.99
C PRO A 411 0.71 -13.84 -18.46
N ILE A 412 0.11 -12.65 -18.34
CA ILE A 412 0.90 -11.42 -18.24
C ILE A 412 1.57 -11.45 -16.85
N PRO A 413 2.91 -11.42 -16.76
CA PRO A 413 3.61 -11.47 -15.47
C PRO A 413 3.26 -10.24 -14.62
N ALA A 414 3.49 -10.34 -13.31
CA ALA A 414 3.35 -9.19 -12.42
C ALA A 414 4.31 -8.05 -12.84
N GLY A 415 3.89 -6.81 -12.68
CA GLY A 415 4.64 -5.64 -13.09
C GLY A 415 3.77 -4.46 -13.50
N GLU A 416 4.41 -3.41 -13.99
CA GLU A 416 3.76 -2.17 -14.43
C GLU A 416 4.22 -1.77 -15.85
N GLY A 417 3.35 -1.10 -16.62
CA GLY A 417 3.70 -0.67 -17.98
C GLY A 417 2.53 -0.53 -18.95
N LEU A 418 2.86 -0.14 -20.18
CA LEU A 418 1.90 -0.14 -21.29
C LEU A 418 1.37 -1.55 -21.51
N LEU A 419 0.08 -1.77 -21.29
CA LEU A 419 -0.60 -3.02 -21.60
C LEU A 419 -0.69 -3.21 -23.11
N THR A 420 -1.28 -2.22 -23.78
CA THR A 420 -1.56 -2.23 -25.22
C THR A 420 -1.97 -0.84 -25.71
N GLU A 421 -1.85 -0.60 -27.02
CA GLU A 421 -2.44 0.56 -27.69
C GLU A 421 -3.68 0.13 -28.47
N ILE A 422 -4.81 0.78 -28.22
CA ILE A 422 -6.10 0.53 -28.91
C ILE A 422 -6.31 1.62 -29.97
N PRO A 423 -6.16 1.32 -31.27
CA PRO A 423 -6.44 2.28 -32.33
C PRO A 423 -7.95 2.56 -32.40
N TRP A 424 -8.28 3.78 -32.77
CA TRP A 424 -9.65 4.21 -33.00
C TRP A 424 -9.69 5.44 -33.89
N ASN A 425 -10.83 5.69 -34.53
CA ASN A 425 -10.96 6.71 -35.57
C ASN A 425 -11.38 8.10 -35.04
N SER A 426 -11.21 8.40 -33.75
CA SER A 426 -11.64 9.68 -33.14
C SER A 426 -11.04 10.91 -33.83
N GLY A 427 -9.83 10.80 -34.39
CA GLY A 427 -9.18 11.87 -35.15
C GLY A 427 -9.95 12.33 -36.39
N ASN A 428 -10.85 11.51 -36.93
CA ASN A 428 -11.73 11.88 -38.05
C ASN A 428 -12.86 12.83 -37.62
N PHE A 429 -13.08 12.98 -36.32
CA PHE A 429 -14.17 13.74 -35.74
C PHE A 429 -13.62 14.84 -34.81
N PRO A 430 -13.05 15.92 -35.36
CA PRO A 430 -12.36 16.96 -34.60
C PRO A 430 -13.28 17.80 -33.70
N GLN A 431 -14.59 17.54 -33.70
CA GLN A 431 -15.58 18.16 -32.82
C GLN A 431 -15.90 17.31 -31.58
N LEU A 432 -15.34 16.09 -31.49
CA LEU A 432 -15.53 15.25 -30.31
C LEU A 432 -14.87 15.90 -29.11
N SER A 433 -15.60 15.92 -27.99
CA SER A 433 -15.09 16.38 -26.71
C SER A 433 -15.76 15.65 -25.57
N GLY A 434 -15.01 15.31 -24.54
CA GLY A 434 -15.56 14.60 -23.39
C GLY A 434 -14.55 13.65 -22.78
N LYS A 435 -15.04 12.67 -22.02
CA LYS A 435 -14.21 11.73 -21.29
C LYS A 435 -14.36 10.31 -21.83
N VAL A 436 -13.24 9.61 -21.90
CA VAL A 436 -13.18 8.15 -22.07
C VAL A 436 -12.81 7.55 -20.73
N SER A 437 -13.63 6.64 -20.24
CA SER A 437 -13.39 5.94 -18.98
C SER A 437 -13.15 4.45 -19.24
N ILE A 438 -12.37 3.79 -18.38
CA ILE A 438 -12.35 2.32 -18.31
C ILE A 438 -13.37 1.94 -17.24
N VAL A 439 -14.32 1.06 -17.60
CA VAL A 439 -15.38 0.59 -16.69
C VAL A 439 -15.60 -0.92 -16.86
N ASP A 440 -16.43 -1.52 -16.01
CA ASP A 440 -16.82 -2.94 -16.09
C ASP A 440 -15.61 -3.91 -16.12
N VAL A 441 -14.57 -3.59 -15.34
CA VAL A 441 -13.32 -4.36 -15.30
C VAL A 441 -13.53 -5.70 -14.62
N LEU A 442 -13.08 -6.78 -15.27
CA LEU A 442 -12.94 -8.11 -14.70
C LEU A 442 -11.56 -8.65 -15.05
N VAL A 443 -10.84 -9.12 -14.03
CA VAL A 443 -9.51 -9.73 -14.19
C VAL A 443 -9.48 -11.07 -13.51
N SER A 444 -8.87 -12.04 -14.17
CA SER A 444 -8.68 -13.39 -13.62
C SER A 444 -7.21 -13.69 -13.37
N GLY A 445 -6.91 -14.18 -12.17
CA GLY A 445 -5.64 -14.75 -11.76
C GLY A 445 -5.56 -16.25 -12.04
N TYR A 446 -4.65 -16.92 -11.33
CA TYR A 446 -4.39 -18.35 -11.51
C TYR A 446 -5.66 -19.19 -11.30
N PHE A 447 -5.90 -20.16 -12.19
CA PHE A 447 -7.12 -20.99 -12.22
C PHE A 447 -8.45 -20.22 -12.27
N GLY A 448 -8.45 -18.96 -12.75
CA GLY A 448 -9.67 -18.18 -12.88
C GLY A 448 -10.14 -17.54 -11.57
N ALA A 449 -9.27 -17.45 -10.56
CA ALA A 449 -9.54 -16.67 -9.36
C ALA A 449 -9.80 -15.20 -9.73
N GLU A 450 -10.85 -14.60 -9.20
CA GLU A 450 -11.14 -13.18 -9.42
C GLU A 450 -10.07 -12.32 -8.74
N MET A 451 -9.63 -11.27 -9.43
CA MET A 451 -8.65 -10.31 -8.93
C MET A 451 -9.32 -8.95 -8.72
N SER A 452 -8.99 -8.28 -7.61
CA SER A 452 -9.45 -6.92 -7.35
C SER A 452 -8.89 -5.96 -8.41
N SER A 453 -9.68 -4.94 -8.76
CA SER A 453 -9.33 -4.01 -9.83
C SER A 453 -9.75 -2.58 -9.48
N GLU A 454 -8.88 -1.61 -9.80
CA GLU A 454 -9.20 -0.17 -9.80
C GLU A 454 -8.93 0.44 -11.18
N THR A 455 -9.52 1.60 -11.45
CA THR A 455 -9.32 2.34 -12.69
C THR A 455 -8.92 3.77 -12.41
N GLY A 456 -8.07 4.34 -13.27
CA GLY A 456 -7.62 5.71 -13.15
C GLY A 456 -8.67 6.74 -13.58
N ASP A 457 -8.29 8.01 -13.45
CA ASP A 457 -9.11 9.13 -13.88
C ASP A 457 -9.47 9.01 -15.38
N PRO A 458 -10.68 9.46 -15.78
CA PRO A 458 -11.09 9.43 -17.18
C PRO A 458 -10.15 10.26 -18.06
N PHE A 459 -9.85 9.75 -19.25
CA PHE A 459 -9.04 10.45 -20.24
C PHE A 459 -9.88 11.46 -21.00
N PHE A 460 -9.46 12.73 -20.99
CA PHE A 460 -10.18 13.80 -21.68
C PHE A 460 -9.75 13.93 -23.15
N ILE A 461 -10.74 14.06 -24.02
CA ILE A 461 -10.58 14.36 -25.44
C ILE A 461 -11.24 15.69 -25.69
N GLY A 462 -10.57 16.56 -26.44
CA GLY A 462 -11.09 17.86 -26.82
C GLY A 462 -11.05 18.03 -28.34
N PRO A 463 -11.80 19.01 -28.88
CA PRO A 463 -11.78 19.28 -30.29
C PRO A 463 -10.34 19.66 -30.70
N ASN A 464 -9.90 19.15 -31.86
CA ASN A 464 -8.62 19.49 -32.49
C ASN A 464 -8.62 20.94 -33.01
N LEU A 465 -9.02 21.90 -32.18
CA LEU A 465 -8.60 23.29 -32.29
C LEU A 465 -7.24 23.35 -31.62
N SER A 466 -6.22 23.70 -32.40
CA SER A 466 -4.91 24.11 -31.91
C SER A 466 -5.03 25.39 -31.07
N THR A 467 -5.66 25.31 -29.91
CA THR A 467 -5.14 26.05 -28.77
C THR A 467 -3.91 25.27 -28.38
N VAL A 468 -2.74 25.82 -28.73
CA VAL A 468 -1.47 25.60 -28.01
C VAL A 468 -1.82 25.08 -26.64
N GLU A 469 -1.49 23.81 -26.35
CA GLU A 469 -1.46 23.30 -24.99
C GLU A 469 -1.05 24.48 -24.14
N SER A 470 -1.90 24.95 -23.23
CA SER A 470 -1.32 25.55 -22.06
C SER A 470 -0.62 24.39 -21.35
N LYS A 471 0.54 23.96 -21.89
CA LYS A 471 1.69 23.62 -21.10
C LYS A 471 1.65 24.68 -20.05
N ARG A 472 1.28 24.29 -18.82
CA ARG A 472 1.43 25.19 -17.69
C ARG A 472 2.89 25.58 -17.76
N ILE A 473 3.14 26.78 -18.27
CA ILE A 473 4.50 27.29 -18.37
C ILE A 473 4.89 27.43 -16.91
N PRO A 474 5.98 26.78 -16.46
CA PRO A 474 6.43 26.91 -15.09
C PRO A 474 6.48 28.38 -14.71
N ASP A 475 5.96 28.76 -13.55
CA ASP A 475 6.01 30.16 -13.12
C ASP A 475 7.45 30.62 -12.83
N THR A 476 8.36 29.66 -12.60
CA THR A 476 9.77 29.91 -12.29
C THR A 476 10.70 28.90 -12.97
N HIS A 477 11.95 29.29 -13.19
CA HIS A 477 12.99 28.33 -13.57
C HIS A 477 13.35 27.44 -12.36
N THR A 478 13.43 26.12 -12.58
CA THR A 478 13.84 25.16 -11.55
C THR A 478 14.74 24.08 -12.14
N LEU A 479 15.83 23.76 -11.46
CA LEU A 479 16.63 22.56 -11.70
C LEU A 479 16.34 21.54 -10.61
N TYR A 480 15.94 20.34 -11.00
CA TYR A 480 15.68 19.22 -10.10
C TYR A 480 16.93 18.42 -9.80
N SER A 481 16.86 17.59 -8.76
CA SER A 481 17.90 16.60 -8.49
C SER A 481 18.03 15.63 -9.67
N ALA A 482 19.26 15.20 -9.93
CA ALA A 482 19.56 14.14 -10.89
C ALA A 482 18.88 12.84 -10.42
N TYR A 483 18.26 12.09 -11.33
CA TYR A 483 17.67 10.79 -11.02
C TYR A 483 18.03 9.75 -12.10
N PRO A 484 18.60 8.59 -11.73
CA PRO A 484 19.03 8.21 -10.37
C PRO A 484 20.19 9.07 -9.84
N ASN A 485 20.41 9.12 -8.51
CA ASN A 485 21.57 9.75 -7.85
C ASN A 485 21.73 9.23 -6.40
N PRO A 486 22.71 8.35 -6.09
CA PRO A 486 23.82 7.96 -6.93
C PRO A 486 23.41 7.18 -8.19
N PHE A 487 24.21 7.24 -9.26
CA PHE A 487 23.87 6.66 -10.57
C PHE A 487 25.00 5.81 -11.16
N ASN A 488 24.67 4.85 -12.03
CA ASN A 488 25.65 4.02 -12.76
C ASN A 488 25.09 3.52 -14.11
N PRO A 489 25.65 3.87 -15.28
CA PRO A 489 26.43 5.06 -15.59
C PRO A 489 25.55 6.23 -16.08
N THR A 490 24.21 6.09 -16.07
CA THR A 490 23.30 7.11 -16.62
C THR A 490 22.43 7.78 -15.56
N THR A 491 22.20 9.08 -15.70
CA THR A 491 21.27 9.86 -14.88
C THR A 491 20.52 10.88 -15.72
N ARG A 492 19.32 11.28 -15.28
CA ARG A 492 18.49 12.30 -15.93
C ARG A 492 18.50 13.57 -15.11
N LEU A 493 18.73 14.70 -15.76
CA LEU A 493 18.60 16.04 -15.18
C LEU A 493 17.31 16.66 -15.71
N ARG A 494 16.31 16.83 -14.83
CA ARG A 494 15.06 17.52 -15.15
C ARG A 494 15.18 19.00 -14.81
N TYR A 495 14.66 19.87 -15.66
CA TYR A 495 14.60 21.31 -15.41
C TYR A 495 13.41 21.98 -16.09
N GLU A 496 13.01 23.11 -15.54
CA GLU A 496 11.85 23.91 -15.94
C GLU A 496 12.28 25.30 -16.36
N LEU A 497 11.61 25.84 -17.38
CA LEU A 497 11.85 27.19 -17.88
C LEU A 497 10.54 27.96 -17.96
N SER A 498 10.48 29.11 -17.30
CA SER A 498 9.32 30.01 -17.31
C SER A 498 9.17 30.83 -18.59
N ASN A 499 10.24 30.96 -19.37
CA ASN A 499 10.28 31.72 -20.62
C ASN A 499 11.36 31.14 -21.53
N SER A 500 11.27 31.45 -22.83
CA SER A 500 12.32 31.03 -23.78
C SER A 500 13.59 31.83 -23.54
N GLU A 501 14.71 31.14 -23.33
CA GLU A 501 15.97 31.78 -22.98
C GLU A 501 17.18 30.95 -23.44
N TYR A 502 18.34 31.60 -23.53
CA TYR A 502 19.60 30.92 -23.75
C TYR A 502 20.02 30.20 -22.47
N ILE A 503 20.25 28.90 -22.57
CA ILE A 503 20.59 28.06 -21.44
C ILE A 503 21.89 27.29 -21.64
N SER A 504 22.62 27.15 -20.54
CA SER A 504 23.77 26.25 -20.45
C SER A 504 23.65 25.33 -19.25
N ILE A 505 23.82 24.02 -19.47
CA ILE A 505 23.92 23.01 -18.42
C ILE A 505 25.31 22.38 -18.52
N ASN A 506 26.11 22.58 -17.48
CA ASN A 506 27.52 22.17 -17.44
C ASN A 506 27.79 21.31 -16.22
N ILE A 507 28.63 20.28 -16.40
CA ILE A 507 29.09 19.37 -15.36
C ILE A 507 30.55 19.68 -15.01
N TYR A 508 30.85 19.64 -13.72
CA TYR A 508 32.17 19.87 -13.13
C TYR A 508 32.51 18.74 -12.15
N ASP A 509 33.80 18.46 -11.96
CA ASP A 509 34.25 17.62 -10.84
C ASP A 509 34.36 18.42 -9.53
N LEU A 510 34.70 17.75 -8.42
CA LEU A 510 34.87 18.38 -7.10
C LEU A 510 35.97 19.46 -7.05
N ASN A 511 36.92 19.45 -7.98
CA ASN A 511 37.96 20.48 -8.09
C ASN A 511 37.51 21.68 -8.95
N GLY A 512 36.25 21.69 -9.39
CA GLY A 512 35.70 22.71 -10.27
C GLY A 512 36.17 22.58 -11.72
N LYS A 513 36.82 21.47 -12.10
CA LYS A 513 37.24 21.23 -13.48
C LYS A 513 36.02 20.91 -14.33
N TYR A 514 35.89 21.61 -15.44
CA TYR A 514 34.83 21.39 -16.42
C TYR A 514 34.94 20.00 -17.08
N VAL A 515 33.84 19.26 -17.10
CA VAL A 515 33.74 17.86 -17.56
C VAL A 515 33.00 17.77 -18.90
N LYS A 516 31.75 18.26 -18.94
CA LYS A 516 30.86 18.17 -20.11
C LYS A 516 29.84 19.30 -20.12
N SER A 517 29.50 19.80 -21.31
CA SER A 517 28.30 20.62 -21.52
C SER A 517 27.20 19.72 -22.09
N LEU A 518 26.07 19.66 -21.41
CA LEU A 518 24.91 18.87 -21.83
C LEU A 518 23.96 19.67 -22.71
N VAL A 519 23.85 20.98 -22.43
CA VAL A 519 22.99 21.92 -23.15
C VAL A 519 23.76 23.22 -23.28
N ASN A 520 23.70 23.84 -24.46
CA ASN A 520 24.26 25.17 -24.74
C ASN A 520 23.54 25.80 -25.93
N SER A 521 22.26 26.11 -25.76
CA SER A 521 21.38 26.60 -26.83
C SER A 521 20.18 27.38 -26.27
N ILE A 522 19.39 27.99 -27.16
CA ILE A 522 18.09 28.58 -26.80
C ILE A 522 17.07 27.44 -26.68
N GLN A 523 16.32 27.39 -25.60
CA GLN A 523 15.16 26.51 -25.45
C GLN A 523 13.90 27.31 -25.14
N GLY A 524 12.74 26.75 -25.50
CA GLY A 524 11.43 27.31 -25.20
C GLY A 524 11.03 27.13 -23.73
N ALA A 525 10.04 27.90 -23.28
CA ALA A 525 9.43 27.70 -21.97
C ALA A 525 8.81 26.30 -21.85
N GLY A 526 8.85 25.70 -20.66
CA GLY A 526 8.29 24.38 -20.39
C GLY A 526 9.24 23.46 -19.61
N TYR A 527 8.88 22.18 -19.60
CA TYR A 527 9.59 21.12 -18.88
C TYR A 527 10.57 20.41 -19.81
N TRP A 528 11.79 20.19 -19.34
CA TRP A 528 12.88 19.60 -20.11
C TRP A 528 13.59 18.51 -19.30
N THR A 529 14.09 17.50 -20.00
CA THR A 529 14.89 16.42 -19.42
C THR A 529 16.10 16.17 -20.32
N ILE A 530 17.29 16.06 -19.72
CA ILE A 530 18.53 15.70 -20.43
C ILE A 530 19.21 14.54 -19.72
N VAL A 531 19.81 13.62 -20.48
CA VAL A 531 20.53 12.45 -19.93
C VAL A 531 22.03 12.74 -19.90
N TRP A 532 22.68 12.40 -18.80
CA TRP A 532 24.13 12.27 -18.74
C TRP A 532 24.54 10.81 -18.58
N ASP A 533 25.50 10.40 -19.38
CA ASP A 533 26.01 9.04 -19.58
C ASP A 533 27.39 8.82 -18.93
N ALA A 534 27.72 9.60 -17.90
CA ALA A 534 29.02 9.57 -17.24
C ALA A 534 30.23 9.75 -18.19
N THR A 535 30.09 10.49 -19.28
CA THR A 535 31.21 10.79 -20.19
C THR A 535 31.62 12.26 -20.14
N ASN A 536 32.87 12.56 -20.53
CA ASN A 536 33.36 13.92 -20.76
C ASN A 536 33.07 14.40 -22.19
N ASN A 537 33.47 15.64 -22.55
CA ASN A 537 33.27 16.17 -23.92
C ASN A 537 33.99 15.39 -25.05
N LEU A 538 34.93 14.49 -24.72
CA LEU A 538 35.59 13.60 -25.69
C LEU A 538 34.87 12.24 -25.82
N GLY A 539 33.72 12.08 -25.15
CA GLY A 539 32.98 10.81 -25.10
C GLY A 539 33.64 9.74 -24.23
N GLN A 540 34.62 10.10 -23.41
CA GLN A 540 35.34 9.15 -22.56
C GLN A 540 34.65 9.04 -21.19
N PRO A 541 34.48 7.82 -20.63
CA PRO A 541 33.94 7.64 -19.29
C PRO A 541 34.73 8.39 -18.22
N VAL A 542 34.05 8.93 -17.23
CA VAL A 542 34.65 9.60 -16.08
C VAL A 542 34.72 8.65 -14.86
N SER A 543 35.57 8.96 -13.89
CA SER A 543 35.76 8.12 -12.69
C SER A 543 34.56 8.17 -11.75
N ALA A 544 34.29 7.11 -10.99
CA ALA A 544 33.33 7.17 -9.88
C ALA A 544 33.71 8.29 -8.91
N GLY A 545 32.70 8.97 -8.36
CA GLY A 545 32.90 10.13 -7.50
C GLY A 545 31.78 11.15 -7.59
N MET A 546 31.93 12.25 -6.85
CA MET A 546 30.95 13.33 -6.84
C MET A 546 31.20 14.31 -7.98
N TYR A 547 30.12 14.75 -8.60
CA TYR A 547 30.07 15.74 -9.67
C TYR A 547 29.09 16.84 -9.30
N ILE A 548 29.33 18.03 -9.87
CA ILE A 548 28.49 19.21 -9.70
C ILE A 548 27.93 19.55 -11.08
N TYR A 549 26.62 19.78 -11.19
CA TYR A 549 26.01 20.30 -12.40
C TYR A 549 25.35 21.64 -12.12
N THR A 550 25.46 22.54 -13.08
CA THR A 550 24.93 23.90 -12.98
C THR A 550 24.12 24.22 -14.22
N ILE A 551 22.91 24.75 -14.02
CA ILE A 551 22.14 25.42 -15.07
C ILE A 551 22.34 26.93 -14.97
N GLN A 552 22.47 27.60 -16.11
CA GLN A 552 22.35 29.04 -16.26
C GLN A 552 21.26 29.32 -17.29
N ALA A 553 20.22 30.07 -16.92
CA ALA A 553 19.14 30.54 -17.77
C ALA A 553 18.94 32.03 -17.50
N GLY A 554 19.43 32.92 -18.39
CA GLY A 554 19.38 34.36 -18.11
C GLY A 554 20.12 34.74 -16.83
N GLU A 555 19.39 35.35 -15.88
CA GLU A 555 19.87 35.66 -14.52
C GLU A 555 19.72 34.47 -13.54
N PHE A 556 18.92 33.45 -13.87
CA PHE A 556 18.75 32.27 -13.03
C PHE A 556 19.97 31.36 -13.12
N ARG A 557 20.50 31.01 -11.95
CA ARG A 557 21.57 30.03 -11.80
C ARG A 557 21.28 29.09 -10.64
N GLN A 558 21.26 27.80 -10.91
CA GLN A 558 21.11 26.78 -9.88
C GLN A 558 22.19 25.71 -10.05
N THR A 559 22.79 25.32 -8.93
CA THR A 559 23.85 24.31 -8.87
C THR A 559 23.42 23.19 -7.94
N ARG A 560 23.64 21.95 -8.36
CA ARG A 560 23.37 20.74 -7.57
C ARG A 560 24.52 19.75 -7.71
N LYS A 561 24.54 18.75 -6.82
CA LYS A 561 25.52 17.66 -6.80
C LYS A 561 24.91 16.33 -7.21
N MET A 562 25.72 15.45 -7.77
CA MET A 562 25.40 14.07 -8.09
C MET A 562 26.59 13.14 -7.81
N VAL A 563 26.34 11.86 -7.64
CA VAL A 563 27.35 10.85 -7.27
C VAL A 563 27.32 9.73 -8.30
N LEU A 564 28.43 9.53 -9.02
CA LEU A 564 28.61 8.41 -9.93
C LEU A 564 29.17 7.21 -9.17
N LEU A 565 28.47 6.08 -9.21
CA LEU A 565 28.96 4.77 -8.78
C LEU A 565 29.56 4.01 -9.99
N LYS A 566 30.39 3.02 -9.70
CA LYS A 566 30.97 2.12 -10.70
C LYS A 566 30.44 0.72 -10.52
#